data_AF-A0A7J6VTZ7-F1
#
_entry.id   AF-A0A7J6VTZ7-F1
#
_cell.length_a   1.000
_cell.length_b   1.000
_cell.length_c   1.000
_cell.angle_alpha   90.00
_cell.angle_beta   90.00
_cell.angle_gamma   90.00
#
_symmetry.space_group_name_H-M   'P 1'
#
loop_
_entity.id
_entity.type
_entity.pdbx_description
1 polymer ?
#
loop_
_entity_poly.entity_id
_entity_poly.type
_entity_poly.pdbx_seq_one_letter_code
_entity_poly.pdbx_strand_id
1 'polypeptide(L)'
;MDFSKEHMDKFGHGIYTPMDTSLLPPLHLVYAENPSDSGKVHSDVRKRWLEGDEFIISSKVEVGNLAIEGRSALSEKNYTKFAELMNCNFDIRR
;
A
#
# COMPACT_ATOMS: atom_id res chain seq x y z
N MET A 1 -1.54 -8.99 -3.67
CA MET A 1 -0.50 -9.00 -4.71
C MET A 1 0.81 -9.40 -4.03
N ASP A 2 1.69 -10.07 -4.75
CA ASP A 2 3.03 -10.46 -4.26
C ASP A 2 4.08 -9.98 -5.28
N PHE A 3 5.07 -9.24 -4.80
CA PHE A 3 6.16 -8.66 -5.57
C PHE A 3 7.51 -9.25 -5.15
N SER A 4 7.54 -10.50 -4.72
CA SER A 4 8.77 -11.21 -4.37
C SER A 4 9.82 -11.06 -5.48
N LYS A 5 11.05 -10.79 -5.06
CA LYS A 5 12.17 -10.50 -5.98
C LYS A 5 12.36 -11.63 -6.99
N GLU A 6 12.27 -12.88 -6.55
CA GLU A 6 12.41 -14.06 -7.41
C GLU A 6 11.38 -14.07 -8.56
N HIS A 7 10.11 -13.79 -8.26
CA HIS A 7 9.07 -13.77 -9.28
C HIS A 7 9.20 -12.56 -10.21
N MET A 8 9.49 -11.38 -9.65
CA MET A 8 9.72 -10.16 -10.42
C MET A 8 10.90 -10.30 -11.39
N ASP A 9 12.02 -10.85 -10.94
CA ASP A 9 13.23 -11.04 -11.77
C ASP A 9 12.97 -12.02 -12.91
N LYS A 10 12.11 -13.03 -12.70
CA LYS A 10 11.80 -14.06 -13.69
C LYS A 10 10.74 -13.64 -14.71
N PHE A 11 9.70 -12.93 -14.28
CA PHE A 11 8.51 -12.67 -15.11
C PHE A 11 8.29 -11.19 -15.43
N GLY A 12 8.98 -10.27 -14.75
CA GLY A 12 8.86 -8.83 -14.98
C GLY A 12 7.57 -8.20 -14.43
N HIS A 13 6.77 -8.94 -13.67
CA HIS A 13 5.54 -8.47 -13.03
C HIS A 13 5.29 -9.20 -11.71
N GLY A 14 4.40 -8.67 -10.87
CA GLY A 14 3.99 -9.32 -9.61
C GLY A 14 2.92 -10.40 -9.82
N ILE A 15 2.62 -11.15 -8.76
CA ILE A 15 1.51 -12.10 -8.70
C ILE A 15 0.25 -11.35 -8.25
N TYR A 16 -0.80 -11.43 -9.05
CA TYR A 16 -2.10 -10.84 -8.75
C TYR A 16 -3.10 -11.94 -8.42
N THR A 17 -3.80 -11.77 -7.30
CA THR A 17 -4.86 -12.69 -6.86
C THR A 17 -6.15 -11.90 -6.80
N PRO A 18 -7.19 -12.27 -7.59
CA PRO A 18 -8.51 -11.65 -7.48
C PRO A 18 -9.07 -11.80 -6.07
N MET A 19 -9.85 -10.81 -5.63
CA MET A 19 -10.59 -10.86 -4.38
C MET A 19 -12.07 -10.65 -4.64
N ASP A 20 -12.91 -11.29 -3.83
CA ASP A 20 -14.35 -11.08 -3.88
C ASP A 20 -14.68 -9.64 -3.44
N THR A 21 -15.31 -8.89 -4.34
CA THR A 21 -15.74 -7.50 -4.09
C THR A 21 -16.80 -7.40 -3.00
N SER A 22 -17.52 -8.49 -2.70
CA SER A 22 -18.50 -8.53 -1.62
C SER A 22 -17.90 -8.36 -0.21
N LEU A 23 -16.57 -8.51 -0.09
CA LEU A 23 -15.82 -8.29 1.15
C LEU A 23 -15.61 -6.80 1.47
N LEU A 24 -15.83 -5.90 0.50
CA LEU A 24 -15.60 -4.48 0.70
C LEU A 24 -16.74 -3.88 1.55
N PRO A 25 -16.43 -3.10 2.61
CA PRO A 25 -17.44 -2.31 3.28
C PRO A 25 -17.93 -1.18 2.36
N PRO A 26 -19.04 -0.49 2.69
CA PRO A 26 -19.42 0.73 2.00
C PRO A 26 -18.27 1.76 2.03
N LEU A 27 -17.88 2.24 0.84
CA LEU A 27 -16.80 3.22 0.69
C LEU A 27 -17.37 4.58 0.32
N HIS A 28 -16.74 5.65 0.81
CA HIS A 28 -17.07 7.03 0.45
C HIS A 28 -16.04 7.55 -0.55
N LEU A 29 -16.52 8.21 -1.60
CA LEU A 29 -15.68 8.95 -2.53
C LEU A 29 -15.73 10.43 -2.15
N VAL A 30 -14.58 11.01 -1.85
CA VAL A 30 -14.44 12.44 -1.52
C VAL A 30 -13.58 13.10 -2.58
N TYR A 31 -14.06 14.21 -3.13
CA TYR A 31 -13.35 15.00 -4.14
C TYR A 31 -12.82 16.29 -3.52
N ALA A 32 -11.57 16.64 -3.82
CA ALA A 32 -10.91 17.87 -3.38
C ALA A 32 -10.30 18.60 -4.58
N GLU A 33 -10.53 19.91 -4.67
CA GLU A 33 -10.14 20.74 -5.82
C GLU A 33 -8.67 21.16 -5.85
N ASN A 34 -7.90 20.86 -4.79
CA ASN A 34 -6.48 21.24 -4.68
C ASN A 34 -5.58 19.98 -4.73
N PRO A 35 -5.22 19.49 -5.93
CA PRO A 35 -4.38 18.30 -6.05
C PRO A 35 -2.94 18.61 -5.63
N SER A 36 -2.31 17.69 -4.90
CA SER A 36 -0.86 17.73 -4.70
C SER A 36 -0.14 17.28 -5.97
N ASP A 37 1.05 17.83 -6.22
CA ASP A 37 1.95 17.33 -7.28
C ASP A 37 2.54 15.98 -6.84
N SER A 38 1.89 14.90 -7.29
CA SER A 38 2.31 13.54 -7.01
C SER A 38 3.65 13.19 -7.65
N GLY A 39 4.02 13.83 -8.77
CA GLY A 39 5.26 13.56 -9.48
C GLY A 39 6.49 13.91 -8.64
N LYS A 40 6.48 15.10 -8.02
CA LYS A 40 7.55 15.55 -7.13
C LYS A 40 7.71 14.60 -5.93
N VAL A 41 6.61 14.27 -5.24
CA VAL A 41 6.63 13.39 -4.06
C VAL A 41 7.15 12.00 -4.42
N HIS A 42 6.65 11.38 -5.50
CA HIS A 42 7.07 10.04 -5.89
C HIS A 42 8.53 9.99 -6.37
N SER A 43 9.01 11.04 -7.04
CA SER A 43 10.39 11.12 -7.51
C SER A 43 11.40 11.14 -6.36
N ASP A 44 11.11 11.87 -5.28
CA ASP A 44 11.98 11.97 -4.11
C ASP A 44 12.05 10.64 -3.34
N VAL A 45 10.89 10.00 -3.11
CA VAL A 45 10.83 8.68 -2.47
C VAL A 45 11.65 7.65 -3.26
N ARG A 46 11.52 7.63 -4.59
CA ARG A 46 12.30 6.72 -5.45
C ARG A 46 13.79 7.00 -5.35
N LYS A 47 14.18 8.28 -5.36
CA LYS A 47 15.59 8.68 -5.25
C LYS A 47 16.19 8.19 -3.92
N ARG A 48 15.55 8.50 -2.79
CA ARG A 48 16.01 8.09 -1.46
C ARG A 48 16.09 6.57 -1.31
N TRP A 49 15.13 5.85 -1.88
CA TRP A 49 15.18 4.39 -1.92
C TRP A 49 16.41 3.86 -2.69
N LEU A 50 16.72 4.44 -3.86
CA LEU A 50 17.92 4.08 -4.63
C LEU A 50 19.23 4.43 -3.91
N GLU A 51 19.21 5.47 -3.09
CA GLU A 51 20.34 5.88 -2.25
C GLU A 51 20.50 5.00 -1.00
N GLY A 52 19.59 4.04 -0.77
CA GLY A 52 19.68 3.11 0.36
C GLY A 52 19.19 3.69 1.68
N ASP A 53 18.34 4.73 1.64
CA ASP A 53 17.77 5.34 2.85
C ASP A 53 16.98 4.30 3.67
N GLU A 54 17.52 3.93 4.83
CA GLU A 54 16.95 2.91 5.72
C GLU A 54 15.55 3.27 6.21
N PHE A 55 15.27 4.55 6.46
CA PHE A 55 13.95 5.00 6.87
C PHE A 55 12.93 4.78 5.75
N ILE A 56 13.28 5.10 4.51
CA ILE A 56 12.41 4.87 3.35
C ILE A 56 12.21 3.37 3.12
N ILE A 57 13.27 2.57 3.18
CA ILE A 57 13.19 1.12 2.97
C ILE A 57 12.30 0.48 4.04
N SER A 58 12.54 0.75 5.32
CA SER A 58 11.74 0.20 6.43
C SER A 58 10.27 0.64 6.35
N SER A 59 10.01 1.92 6.09
CA SER A 59 8.65 2.44 5.92
C SER A 59 7.91 1.76 4.76
N LYS A 60 8.59 1.44 3.66
CA LYS A 60 7.98 0.71 2.53
C LYS A 60 7.69 -0.75 2.86
N VAL A 61 8.54 -1.41 3.64
CA VAL A 61 8.27 -2.76 4.15
C VAL A 61 7.04 -2.74 5.05
N GLU A 62 6.93 -1.76 5.95
CA GLU A 62 5.79 -1.60 6.84
C GLU A 62 4.49 -1.37 6.08
N VAL A 63 4.48 -0.45 5.09
CA VAL A 63 3.32 -0.25 4.20
C VAL A 63 2.93 -1.54 3.46
N GLY A 64 3.91 -2.34 3.04
CA GLY A 64 3.68 -3.65 2.43
C GLY A 64 2.98 -4.62 3.39
N ASN A 65 3.42 -4.67 4.65
CA ASN A 65 2.81 -5.52 5.69
C ASN A 65 1.37 -5.10 6.00
N LEU A 66 1.09 -3.79 6.08
CA LEU A 66 -0.28 -3.29 6.27
C LEU A 66 -1.23 -3.77 5.17
N ALA A 67 -0.77 -3.89 3.93
CA ALA A 67 -1.59 -4.42 2.84
C ALA A 67 -1.90 -5.93 3.01
N ILE A 68 -0.95 -6.70 3.55
CA ILE A 68 -1.16 -8.12 3.87
C ILE A 68 -2.18 -8.26 5.01
N GLU A 69 -2.00 -7.51 6.10
CA GLU A 69 -2.95 -7.48 7.21
C GLU A 69 -4.34 -6.99 6.77
N GLY A 70 -4.39 -5.98 5.90
CA GLY A 70 -5.64 -5.45 5.37
C GLY A 70 -6.44 -6.48 4.57
N ARG A 71 -5.75 -7.33 3.80
CA ARG A 71 -6.39 -8.46 3.11
C ARG A 71 -6.99 -9.47 4.09
N SER A 72 -6.28 -9.80 5.17
CA SER A 72 -6.81 -10.69 6.22
C SER A 72 -8.03 -10.06 6.91
N ALA A 73 -7.94 -8.78 7.29
CA ALA A 73 -9.04 -8.05 7.93
C ALA A 73 -10.30 -8.02 7.04
N LEU A 74 -10.16 -7.82 5.73
CA LEU A 74 -11.29 -7.90 4.79
C LEU A 74 -11.87 -9.32 4.69
N SER A 75 -11.00 -10.34 4.64
CA SER A 75 -11.43 -11.75 4.55
C SER A 75 -12.21 -12.19 5.80
N GLU A 76 -11.83 -11.68 6.97
CA GLU A 76 -12.47 -11.92 8.26
C GLU A 76 -13.66 -10.97 8.52
N LYS A 77 -13.94 -10.02 7.61
CA LYS A 77 -14.94 -8.96 7.76
C LYS A 77 -14.72 -8.09 9.01
N ASN A 78 -13.46 -7.96 9.46
CA ASN A 78 -13.07 -7.11 10.58
C ASN A 78 -12.81 -5.68 10.08
N TYR A 79 -13.90 -4.95 9.85
CA TYR A 79 -13.84 -3.59 9.28
C TYR A 79 -13.24 -2.55 10.23
N THR A 80 -13.33 -2.78 11.55
CA THR A 80 -12.67 -1.92 12.54
C THR A 80 -11.15 -1.97 12.36
N LYS A 81 -10.57 -3.18 12.33
CA LYS A 81 -9.13 -3.35 12.09
C LYS A 81 -8.72 -2.84 10.72
N PHE A 82 -9.56 -3.05 9.70
CA PHE A 82 -9.30 -2.52 8.36
C PHE A 82 -9.19 -0.98 8.36
N ALA A 83 -10.07 -0.28 9.08
CA ALA A 83 -10.02 1.17 9.22
C ALA A 83 -8.75 1.65 9.96
N GLU A 84 -8.36 0.96 11.04
CA GLU A 84 -7.12 1.24 11.78
C GLU A 84 -5.88 1.11 10.88
N LEU A 85 -5.80 0.03 10.10
CA LEU A 85 -4.70 -0.21 9.17
C LEU A 85 -4.62 0.87 8.07
N MET A 86 -5.76 1.35 7.58
CA MET A 86 -5.78 2.46 6.63
C MET A 86 -5.22 3.74 7.24
N ASN A 87 -5.58 4.07 8.49
CA ASN A 87 -5.03 5.22 9.21
C ASN A 87 -3.52 5.09 9.40
N CYS A 88 -3.03 3.94 9.85
CA CYS A 88 -1.58 3.68 9.99
C CYS A 88 -0.84 3.87 8.66
N ASN A 89 -1.40 3.39 7.54
CA ASN A 89 -0.80 3.60 6.22
C ASN A 89 -0.74 5.09 5.83
N PHE A 90 -1.73 5.90 6.21
CA PHE A 90 -1.67 7.36 6.00
C PHE A 90 -0.61 8.01 6.88
N ASP A 91 -0.50 7.62 8.15
CA ASP A 91 0.46 8.19 9.09
C ASP A 91 1.91 7.92 8.67
N ILE A 92 2.22 6.72 8.14
CA ILE A 92 3.56 6.39 7.61
C ILE A 92 3.91 7.23 6.36
N ARG A 93 2.89 7.66 5.60
CA ARG A 93 3.06 8.34 4.31
C ARG A 93 2.98 9.86 4.40
N ARG A 94 2.90 10.42 5.61
CA ARG A 94 2.91 11.86 5.85
C ARG A 94 4.28 12.49 5.63
#